data_AF-A0A1H7T292-F1
#
_entry.id   AF-A0A1H7T292-F1
#
_cell.length_a   1.000
_cell.length_b   1.000
_cell.length_c   1.000
_cell.angle_alpha   90.00
_cell.angle_beta   90.00
_cell.angle_gamma   90.00
#
_symmetry.space_group_name_H-M   'P 1'
#
loop_
_entity.id
_entity.type
_entity.pdbx_description
1 polymer ?
#
loop_
_entity_poly.entity_id
_entity_poly.type
_entity_poly.pdbx_seq_one_letter_code
_entity_poly.pdbx_strand_id
1 'polypeptide(L)'
;MPGENNGRICWPIIWRGKEMGNTKTSFFYRNSLSILLLSMMLLFWSCQFITGWIQHNKDLEEQQQPALSAAQYITSGHFISATFENWESEFLQMAIYVVLTVGFRQKGSSESKKLKDEPGAGEEEVDREPQPRPDAPWPVRKGGIWLAIYQHSLSIAFALLFLLSFWMHFLGSFKDYNEEQLIKGQPTMAAGEYLGDAHFWFESFQNWQSEFLAVAAIVLLSIWLRQKGSPESKPVDAPHSETGK
;
A
#
# COMPACT_ATOMS: atom_id res chain seq x y z
N MET A 1 1.83 -27.34 52.87
CA MET A 1 0.64 -26.92 52.11
C MET A 1 1.09 -26.01 50.99
N PRO A 2 0.50 -26.15 49.79
CA PRO A 2 1.15 -25.85 48.52
C PRO A 2 0.83 -24.43 48.02
N GLY A 3 1.70 -23.89 47.17
CA GLY A 3 1.45 -22.67 46.39
C GLY A 3 1.83 -22.95 44.94
N GLU A 4 0.83 -22.88 44.07
CA GLU A 4 0.77 -23.49 42.75
C GLU A 4 1.70 -22.92 41.68
N ASN A 5 2.09 -23.86 40.84
CA ASN A 5 2.54 -23.72 39.46
C ASN A 5 1.67 -22.70 38.68
N ASN A 6 2.29 -21.73 38.01
CA ASN A 6 1.70 -21.20 36.79
C ASN A 6 2.77 -21.19 35.69
N GLY A 7 2.66 -22.20 34.84
CA GLY A 7 3.56 -22.48 33.73
C GLY A 7 3.64 -21.29 32.79
N ARG A 8 4.84 -20.71 32.67
CA ARG A 8 5.18 -19.95 31.48
C ARG A 8 5.30 -20.95 30.35
N ILE A 9 4.24 -21.05 29.55
CA ILE A 9 4.33 -21.64 28.21
C ILE A 9 5.22 -20.71 27.40
N CYS A 10 6.54 -20.95 27.50
CA CYS A 10 7.52 -20.38 26.58
C CYS A 10 7.27 -21.02 25.23
N TRP A 11 6.51 -20.34 24.37
CA TRP A 11 6.65 -20.55 22.93
C TRP A 11 8.13 -20.34 22.59
N PRO A 12 8.80 -21.28 21.88
CA PRO A 12 10.13 -21.05 21.39
C PRO A 12 10.03 -20.02 20.26
N ILE A 13 10.03 -18.74 20.61
CA ILE A 13 10.34 -17.68 19.66
C ILE A 13 11.82 -17.88 19.32
N ILE A 14 12.05 -18.50 18.17
CA ILE A 14 13.34 -18.57 17.50
C ILE A 14 13.75 -17.15 17.15
N TRP A 15 14.26 -16.37 18.11
CA TRP A 15 15.00 -15.11 17.94
C TRP A 15 15.50 -14.65 19.33
N ARG A 16 16.27 -15.49 20.04
CA ARG A 16 17.19 -14.99 21.05
C ARG A 16 18.51 -14.68 20.36
N GLY A 17 18.70 -13.41 20.03
CA GLY A 17 19.99 -12.87 19.62
C GLY A 17 20.99 -13.12 20.74
N LYS A 18 21.92 -14.04 20.51
CA LYS A 18 23.16 -14.16 21.26
C LYS A 18 23.96 -12.90 20.96
N GLU A 19 24.37 -12.15 21.98
CA GLU A 19 25.32 -11.05 21.81
C GLU A 19 26.58 -11.62 21.15
N MET A 20 26.74 -11.33 19.86
CA MET A 20 27.92 -11.67 19.08
C MET A 20 28.49 -10.37 18.52
N GLY A 21 29.73 -10.09 18.92
CA GLY A 21 30.46 -8.90 18.50
C GLY A 21 30.42 -8.69 16.99
N ASN A 22 30.19 -7.43 16.61
CA ASN A 22 30.37 -6.81 15.30
C ASN A 22 30.40 -7.76 14.08
N THR A 23 29.35 -8.57 13.89
CA THR A 23 29.12 -9.26 12.63
C THR A 23 28.32 -8.32 11.74
N LYS A 24 28.91 -7.90 10.61
CA LYS A 24 28.17 -7.09 9.63
C LYS A 24 26.91 -7.86 9.24
N THR A 25 25.75 -7.25 9.45
CA THR A 25 24.48 -7.84 9.06
C THR A 25 24.45 -8.10 7.55
N SER A 26 24.00 -9.30 7.15
CA SER A 26 23.93 -9.70 5.74
C SER A 26 22.96 -8.81 4.94
N PHE A 27 23.19 -8.67 3.63
CA PHE A 27 22.28 -7.99 2.70
C PHE A 27 20.84 -8.51 2.83
N PHE A 28 20.66 -9.84 2.91
CA PHE A 28 19.33 -10.43 3.04
C PHE A 28 18.66 -10.07 4.36
N TYR A 29 19.40 -9.98 5.45
CA TYR A 29 18.84 -9.55 6.74
C TYR A 29 18.42 -8.08 6.70
N ARG A 30 19.25 -7.22 6.11
CA ARG A 30 19.01 -5.77 6.02
C ARG A 30 17.82 -5.41 5.12
N ASN A 31 17.50 -6.25 4.14
CA ASN A 31 16.47 -5.99 3.14
C ASN A 31 15.35 -7.05 3.16
N SER A 32 15.25 -7.86 4.22
CA SER A 32 14.36 -9.01 4.29
C SER A 32 12.90 -8.65 4.09
N LEU A 33 12.43 -7.57 4.73
CA LEU A 33 11.06 -7.09 4.61
C LEU A 33 10.70 -6.76 3.15
N SER A 34 11.51 -5.94 2.48
CA SER A 34 11.28 -5.55 1.09
C SER A 34 11.40 -6.74 0.14
N ILE A 35 12.39 -7.61 0.31
CA ILE A 35 12.56 -8.82 -0.51
C ILE A 35 11.33 -9.71 -0.38
N LEU A 36 10.88 -9.98 0.85
CA LEU A 36 9.72 -10.82 1.10
C LEU A 36 8.44 -10.23 0.49
N LEU A 37 8.17 -8.94 0.73
CA LEU A 37 6.99 -8.25 0.19
C LEU A 37 6.98 -8.24 -1.34
N LEU A 38 8.10 -7.91 -1.99
CA LEU A 38 8.21 -7.94 -3.45
C LEU A 38 8.11 -9.37 -4.01
N SER A 39 8.62 -10.36 -3.30
CA SER A 39 8.52 -11.76 -3.73
C SER A 39 7.07 -12.26 -3.65
N MET A 40 6.34 -11.89 -2.58
CA MET A 40 4.91 -12.18 -2.45
C MET A 40 4.09 -11.46 -3.52
N MET A 41 4.38 -10.18 -3.78
CA MET A 41 3.75 -9.42 -4.85
C MET A 41 3.97 -10.09 -6.22
N LEU A 42 5.21 -10.47 -6.55
CA LEU A 42 5.51 -11.14 -7.83
C LEU A 42 4.84 -12.51 -7.94
N LEU A 43 4.80 -13.27 -6.84
CA LEU A 43 4.10 -14.55 -6.77
C LEU A 43 2.61 -14.36 -7.07
N PHE A 44 1.92 -13.47 -6.35
CA PHE A 44 0.48 -13.28 -6.52
C PHE A 44 0.12 -12.61 -7.84
N TRP A 45 0.95 -11.70 -8.35
CA TRP A 45 0.75 -11.11 -9.68
C TRP A 45 0.92 -12.17 -10.79
N SER A 46 1.87 -13.10 -10.63
CA SER A 46 2.00 -14.25 -11.53
C SER A 46 0.79 -15.19 -11.44
N CYS A 47 0.28 -15.45 -10.22
CA CYS A 47 -0.95 -16.21 -10.05
C CYS A 47 -2.13 -15.52 -10.73
N GLN A 48 -2.35 -14.22 -10.49
CA GLN A 48 -3.39 -13.42 -11.14
C GLN A 48 -3.27 -13.48 -12.67
N PHE A 49 -2.06 -13.37 -13.22
CA PHE A 49 -1.83 -13.49 -14.66
C PHE A 49 -2.28 -14.87 -15.18
N ILE A 50 -1.83 -15.96 -14.55
CA ILE A 50 -2.16 -17.32 -15.00
C ILE A 50 -3.66 -17.60 -14.86
N THR A 51 -4.26 -17.29 -13.70
CA THR A 51 -5.67 -17.58 -13.45
C THR A 51 -6.58 -16.69 -14.28
N GLY A 52 -6.25 -15.41 -14.41
CA GLY A 52 -6.97 -14.48 -15.28
C GLY A 52 -6.89 -14.89 -16.75
N TRP A 53 -5.72 -15.31 -17.22
CA TRP A 53 -5.55 -15.79 -18.60
C TRP A 53 -6.44 -17.01 -18.89
N ILE A 54 -6.44 -17.98 -17.98
CA ILE A 54 -7.27 -19.18 -18.09
C ILE A 54 -8.76 -18.83 -18.06
N GLN A 55 -9.19 -17.96 -17.15
CA GLN A 55 -10.59 -17.57 -17.02
C GLN A 55 -11.06 -16.79 -18.25
N HIS A 56 -10.32 -15.77 -18.66
CA HIS A 56 -10.67 -14.94 -19.80
C HIS A 56 -10.76 -15.75 -21.10
N ASN A 57 -9.87 -16.73 -21.30
CA ASN A 57 -9.97 -17.63 -22.46
C ASN A 57 -11.22 -18.53 -22.44
N LYS A 58 -11.73 -18.92 -21.25
CA LYS A 58 -13.01 -19.63 -21.16
C LYS A 58 -14.17 -18.71 -21.54
N ASP A 59 -14.16 -17.48 -21.05
CA ASP A 59 -15.19 -16.50 -21.37
C ASP A 59 -15.21 -16.19 -22.89
N LEU A 60 -14.03 -16.10 -23.51
CA LEU A 60 -13.90 -15.98 -24.97
C LEU A 60 -14.44 -17.21 -25.71
N GLU A 61 -14.13 -18.43 -25.23
CA GLU A 61 -14.64 -19.66 -25.83
C GLU A 61 -16.18 -19.74 -25.77
N GLU A 62 -16.78 -19.37 -24.64
CA GLU A 62 -18.24 -19.28 -24.49
C GLU A 62 -18.87 -18.26 -25.44
N GLN A 63 -18.15 -17.17 -25.73
CA GLN A 63 -18.54 -16.13 -26.69
C GLN A 63 -18.13 -16.46 -28.14
N GLN A 64 -17.66 -17.69 -28.40
CA GLN A 64 -17.19 -18.17 -29.71
C GLN A 64 -16.05 -17.31 -30.31
N GLN A 65 -15.25 -16.70 -29.45
CA GLN A 65 -14.07 -15.92 -29.80
C GLN A 65 -12.79 -16.77 -29.74
N PRO A 66 -11.77 -16.42 -30.52
CA PRO A 66 -10.49 -17.11 -30.47
C PRO A 66 -9.80 -16.87 -29.12
N ALA A 67 -9.27 -17.94 -28.52
CA ALA A 67 -8.46 -17.85 -27.32
C ALA A 67 -7.18 -17.02 -27.55
N LEU A 68 -6.80 -16.22 -26.56
CA LEU A 68 -5.56 -15.47 -26.55
C LEU A 68 -4.39 -16.35 -26.11
N SER A 69 -3.23 -16.18 -26.75
CA SER A 69 -1.96 -16.63 -26.20
C SER A 69 -1.57 -15.81 -24.97
N ALA A 70 -0.67 -16.34 -24.13
CA ALA A 70 -0.17 -15.62 -22.95
C ALA A 70 0.44 -14.25 -23.29
N ALA A 71 1.14 -14.14 -24.44
CA ALA A 71 1.72 -12.89 -24.90
C ALA A 71 0.68 -11.87 -25.38
N GLN A 72 -0.45 -12.33 -25.92
CA GLN A 72 -1.56 -11.44 -26.25
C GLN A 72 -2.27 -10.97 -24.98
N TYR A 73 -2.51 -11.90 -24.04
CA TYR A 73 -3.20 -11.63 -22.79
C TYR A 73 -2.49 -10.59 -21.91
N ILE A 74 -1.16 -10.60 -21.81
CA ILE A 74 -0.44 -9.59 -21.00
C ILE A 74 -0.65 -8.15 -21.50
N THR A 75 -1.11 -7.97 -22.74
CA THR A 75 -1.41 -6.67 -23.35
C THR A 75 -2.91 -6.45 -23.57
N SER A 76 -3.78 -7.36 -23.09
CA SER A 76 -5.24 -7.23 -23.24
C SER A 76 -5.80 -6.14 -22.32
N GLY A 77 -7.00 -5.66 -22.63
CA GLY A 77 -7.74 -4.75 -21.76
C GLY A 77 -7.95 -5.37 -20.38
N HIS A 78 -8.51 -6.58 -20.36
CA HIS A 78 -8.76 -7.38 -19.16
C HIS A 78 -7.59 -7.44 -18.17
N PHE A 79 -6.38 -7.83 -18.62
CA PHE A 79 -5.24 -7.98 -17.71
C PHE A 79 -4.73 -6.64 -17.19
N ILE A 80 -4.65 -5.64 -18.08
CA ILE A 80 -4.19 -4.30 -17.72
C ILE A 80 -5.18 -3.67 -16.74
N SER A 81 -6.48 -3.73 -17.02
CA SER A 81 -7.53 -3.21 -16.16
C SER A 81 -7.44 -3.84 -14.77
N ALA A 82 -7.54 -5.17 -14.66
CA ALA A 82 -7.53 -5.86 -13.38
C ALA A 82 -6.25 -5.63 -12.56
N THR A 83 -5.09 -5.47 -13.21
CA THR A 83 -3.83 -5.17 -12.49
C THR A 83 -3.84 -3.75 -11.94
N PHE A 84 -4.14 -2.78 -12.80
CA PHE A 84 -3.98 -1.37 -12.46
C PHE A 84 -5.16 -0.80 -11.66
N GLU A 85 -6.35 -1.39 -11.75
CA GLU A 85 -7.50 -1.11 -10.86
C GLU A 85 -7.08 -1.30 -9.38
N ASN A 86 -6.39 -2.41 -9.07
CA ASN A 86 -5.86 -2.69 -7.74
C ASN A 86 -4.67 -1.78 -7.37
N TRP A 87 -3.72 -1.57 -8.29
CA TRP A 87 -2.53 -0.77 -7.97
C TRP A 87 -2.87 0.71 -7.78
N GLU A 88 -3.85 1.21 -8.53
CA GLU A 88 -4.37 2.55 -8.39
C GLU A 88 -4.89 2.79 -6.96
N SER A 89 -5.74 1.91 -6.44
CA SER A 89 -6.34 2.07 -5.10
C SER A 89 -5.27 2.07 -4.00
N GLU A 90 -4.31 1.15 -4.07
CA GLU A 90 -3.21 1.02 -3.12
C GLU A 90 -2.33 2.28 -3.08
N PHE A 91 -1.98 2.83 -4.24
CA PHE A 91 -1.19 4.07 -4.30
C PHE A 91 -1.99 5.30 -3.92
N LEU A 92 -3.28 5.37 -4.27
CA LEU A 92 -4.17 6.45 -3.83
C LEU A 92 -4.29 6.48 -2.31
N GLN A 93 -4.55 5.32 -1.71
CA GLN A 93 -4.66 5.14 -0.28
C GLN A 93 -3.40 5.64 0.41
N MET A 94 -2.22 5.18 -0.01
CA MET A 94 -0.94 5.61 0.58
C MET A 94 -0.63 7.09 0.35
N ALA A 95 -0.93 7.64 -0.84
CA ALA A 95 -0.73 9.06 -1.14
C ALA A 95 -1.55 9.93 -0.17
N ILE A 96 -2.84 9.61 -0.02
CA ILE A 96 -3.75 10.34 0.87
C ILE A 96 -3.35 10.13 2.33
N TYR A 97 -3.07 8.90 2.74
CA TYR A 97 -2.72 8.59 4.12
C TYR A 97 -1.46 9.32 4.60
N VAL A 98 -0.39 9.35 3.80
CA VAL A 98 0.84 10.09 4.10
C VAL A 98 0.57 11.58 4.32
N VAL A 99 -0.33 12.18 3.54
CA VAL A 99 -0.67 13.62 3.66
C VAL A 99 -1.60 13.87 4.84
N LEU A 100 -2.63 13.03 5.03
CA LEU A 100 -3.61 13.21 6.11
C LEU A 100 -2.97 13.10 7.49
N THR A 101 -2.03 12.16 7.68
CA THR A 101 -1.36 11.93 8.97
C THR A 101 -0.49 13.12 9.43
N VAL A 102 -0.14 14.04 8.53
CA VAL A 102 0.50 15.31 8.89
C VAL A 102 -0.45 16.21 9.68
N GLY A 103 -1.71 16.33 9.24
CA GLY A 103 -2.67 17.33 9.73
C GLY A 103 -3.78 16.81 10.64
N PHE A 104 -4.26 15.59 10.41
CA PHE A 104 -5.37 14.99 11.14
C PHE A 104 -4.88 14.20 12.35
N ARG A 105 -5.73 14.10 13.38
CA ARG A 105 -5.42 13.47 14.66
C ARG A 105 -6.56 12.56 15.07
N GLN A 106 -6.22 11.37 15.54
CA GLN A 106 -7.16 10.43 16.13
C GLN A 106 -6.66 10.07 17.52
N LYS A 107 -7.37 10.55 18.55
CA LYS A 107 -7.01 10.28 19.94
C LYS A 107 -6.85 8.78 20.18
N GLY A 108 -5.72 8.40 20.77
CA GLY A 108 -5.42 7.03 21.15
C GLY A 108 -4.82 6.15 20.06
N SER A 109 -4.79 6.61 18.80
CA SER A 109 -4.27 5.82 17.67
C SER A 109 -2.74 5.84 17.62
N SER A 110 -2.10 4.75 17.18
CA SER A 110 -0.66 4.77 16.84
C SER A 110 -0.35 5.47 15.53
N GLU A 111 -1.38 5.72 14.73
CA GLU A 111 -1.30 6.11 13.33
C GLU A 111 -1.33 7.62 13.10
N SER A 112 -1.52 8.41 14.15
CA SER A 112 -1.47 9.87 14.07
C SER A 112 -0.54 10.46 15.11
N LYS A 113 -0.02 11.66 14.84
CA LYS A 113 0.75 12.46 15.80
C LYS A 113 -0.07 12.81 17.05
N LYS A 114 0.61 13.32 18.08
CA LYS A 114 -0.05 13.69 19.34
C LYS A 114 -1.09 14.80 19.15
N LEU A 115 -2.06 14.84 20.06
CA LEU A 115 -2.99 15.97 20.13
C LEU A 115 -2.27 17.22 20.62
N LYS A 116 -2.70 18.42 20.18
CA LYS A 116 -2.02 19.69 20.50
C LYS A 116 -1.94 20.00 22.00
N ASP A 117 -2.85 19.44 22.79
CA ASP A 117 -2.93 19.58 24.25
C ASP A 117 -2.15 18.49 25.01
N GLU A 118 -1.58 17.50 24.31
CA GLU A 118 -0.74 16.45 24.90
C GLU A 118 0.73 16.89 25.03
N PRO A 119 1.45 16.47 26.09
CA PRO A 119 2.86 16.77 26.25
C PRO A 119 3.74 16.26 25.10
N GLY A 120 4.58 17.15 24.57
CA GLY A 120 5.51 16.87 23.46
C GLY A 120 4.85 16.86 22.08
N ALA A 121 3.65 17.42 21.94
CA ALA A 121 3.03 17.62 20.63
C ALA A 121 3.75 18.71 19.82
N GLY A 122 4.07 18.42 18.55
CA GLY A 122 4.86 19.29 17.68
C GLY A 122 6.37 19.17 17.88
N GLU A 123 6.82 18.27 18.76
CA GLU A 123 8.22 17.97 19.03
C GLU A 123 8.61 16.55 18.56
N GLU A 124 7.76 15.91 17.75
CA GLU A 124 8.03 14.58 17.20
C GLU A 124 9.26 14.60 16.27
N GLU A 125 10.04 13.51 16.27
CA GLU A 125 11.29 13.44 15.49
C GLU A 125 11.08 13.68 13.98
N VAL A 126 9.88 13.37 13.46
CA VAL A 126 9.50 13.57 12.06
C VAL A 126 9.32 15.05 11.68
N ASP A 127 9.06 15.93 12.65
CA ASP A 127 8.83 17.37 12.44
C ASP A 127 10.11 18.21 12.62
N ARG A 128 11.26 17.58 12.88
CA ARG A 128 12.53 18.29 13.06
C ARG A 128 12.97 19.04 11.81
N GLU A 129 13.52 20.23 12.01
CA GLU A 129 14.12 21.00 10.92
C GLU A 129 15.34 20.27 10.31
N PRO A 130 15.42 20.16 8.97
CA PRO A 130 16.50 19.46 8.31
C PRO A 130 17.84 20.19 8.48
N GLN A 131 18.84 19.48 9.00
CA GLN A 131 20.18 20.01 9.22
C GLN A 131 21.17 19.52 8.15
N PRO A 132 21.88 20.41 7.43
CA PRO A 132 22.87 20.02 6.44
C PRO A 132 24.14 19.48 7.12
N ARG A 133 24.31 18.16 7.07
CA ARG A 133 25.50 17.45 7.59
C ARG A 133 26.11 16.55 6.50
N PRO A 134 27.39 16.12 6.61
CA PRO A 134 28.08 15.38 5.54
C PRO A 134 27.37 14.10 5.07
N ASP A 135 26.72 13.39 5.99
CA ASP A 135 25.92 12.18 5.76
C ASP A 135 24.47 12.45 5.36
N ALA A 136 24.03 13.72 5.34
CA ALA A 136 22.68 14.07 4.93
C ALA A 136 22.48 13.87 3.41
N PRO A 137 21.24 13.53 2.99
CA PRO A 137 20.87 13.47 1.59
C PRO A 137 21.29 14.74 0.83
N TRP A 138 21.73 14.57 -0.42
CA TRP A 138 22.18 15.69 -1.25
C TRP A 138 21.19 16.87 -1.33
N PRO A 139 19.85 16.66 -1.46
CA PRO A 139 18.90 17.76 -1.49
C PRO A 139 18.92 18.60 -0.21
N VAL A 140 19.12 17.98 0.96
CA VAL A 140 19.26 18.67 2.26
C VAL A 140 20.54 19.49 2.31
N ARG A 141 21.66 18.92 1.83
CA ARG A 141 22.94 19.65 1.78
C ARG A 141 22.92 20.82 0.80
N LYS A 142 22.13 20.74 -0.27
CA LYS A 142 21.98 21.82 -1.26
C LYS A 142 21.02 22.92 -0.82
N GLY A 143 19.95 22.57 -0.12
CA GLY A 143 18.90 23.53 0.26
C GLY A 143 18.08 24.04 -0.93
N GLY A 144 17.34 25.12 -0.71
CA GLY A 144 16.52 25.78 -1.73
C GLY A 144 15.45 24.86 -2.33
N ILE A 145 15.27 24.93 -3.65
CA ILE A 145 14.22 24.17 -4.36
C ILE A 145 14.40 22.65 -4.24
N TRP A 146 15.64 22.15 -4.15
CA TRP A 146 15.90 20.72 -4.04
C TRP A 146 15.41 20.17 -2.70
N LEU A 147 15.65 20.90 -1.61
CA LEU A 147 15.11 20.56 -0.30
C LEU A 147 13.58 20.65 -0.29
N ALA A 148 13.02 21.70 -0.89
CA ALA A 148 11.57 21.90 -0.98
C ALA A 148 10.85 20.75 -1.74
N ILE A 149 11.46 20.20 -2.79
CA ILE A 149 10.91 19.02 -3.47
C ILE A 149 11.13 17.76 -2.61
N TYR A 150 12.32 17.61 -2.03
CA TYR A 150 12.70 16.41 -1.27
C TYR A 150 11.86 16.21 -0.01
N GLN A 151 11.51 17.28 0.72
CA GLN A 151 10.66 17.19 1.91
C GLN A 151 9.23 16.70 1.60
N HIS A 152 8.79 16.76 0.34
CA HIS A 152 7.50 16.26 -0.13
C HIS A 152 7.62 15.03 -1.05
N SER A 153 8.84 14.49 -1.25
CA SER A 153 9.07 13.49 -2.30
C SER A 153 8.31 12.19 -2.09
N LEU A 154 8.03 11.80 -0.85
CA LEU A 154 7.25 10.59 -0.55
C LEU A 154 5.81 10.73 -1.06
N SER A 155 5.14 11.84 -0.71
CA SER A 155 3.79 12.14 -1.21
C SER A 155 3.76 12.33 -2.73
N ILE A 156 4.78 12.97 -3.31
CA ILE A 156 4.91 13.14 -4.76
C ILE A 156 5.08 11.78 -5.44
N ALA A 157 5.91 10.89 -4.90
CA ALA A 157 6.14 9.57 -5.48
C ALA A 157 4.86 8.74 -5.50
N PHE A 158 4.11 8.66 -4.38
CA PHE A 158 2.83 7.96 -4.36
C PHE A 158 1.78 8.62 -5.25
N ALA A 159 1.73 9.95 -5.34
CA ALA A 159 0.82 10.63 -6.25
C ALA A 159 1.14 10.33 -7.73
N LEU A 160 2.43 10.29 -8.11
CA LEU A 160 2.85 9.93 -9.47
C LEU A 160 2.56 8.46 -9.80
N LEU A 161 2.79 7.55 -8.85
CA LEU A 161 2.44 6.14 -8.99
C LEU A 161 0.94 5.95 -9.14
N PHE A 162 0.13 6.65 -8.34
CA PHE A 162 -1.32 6.68 -8.48
C PHE A 162 -1.73 7.19 -9.87
N LEU A 163 -1.22 8.34 -10.33
CA LEU A 163 -1.58 8.89 -11.64
C LEU A 163 -1.20 7.95 -12.80
N LEU A 164 -0.05 7.29 -12.71
CA LEU A 164 0.38 6.31 -13.70
C LEU A 164 -0.53 5.08 -13.69
N SER A 165 -0.83 4.52 -12.51
CA SER A 165 -1.72 3.37 -12.38
C SER A 165 -3.14 3.72 -12.82
N PHE A 166 -3.68 4.86 -12.39
CA PHE A 166 -5.01 5.36 -12.79
C PHE A 166 -5.12 5.47 -14.31
N TRP A 167 -4.08 6.02 -14.96
CA TRP A 167 -4.07 6.13 -16.41
C TRP A 167 -4.02 4.76 -17.11
N MET A 168 -3.21 3.83 -16.59
CA MET A 168 -3.14 2.47 -17.12
C MET A 168 -4.43 1.69 -16.90
N HIS A 169 -5.06 1.85 -15.74
CA HIS A 169 -6.38 1.29 -15.43
C HIS A 169 -7.42 1.81 -16.41
N PHE A 170 -7.52 3.13 -16.58
CA PHE A 170 -8.42 3.74 -17.56
C PHE A 170 -8.21 3.18 -18.98
N LEU A 171 -6.96 3.10 -19.46
CA LEU A 171 -6.67 2.56 -20.79
C LEU A 171 -7.01 1.06 -20.91
N GLY A 172 -6.74 0.28 -19.86
CA GLY A 172 -7.06 -1.14 -19.79
C GLY A 172 -8.57 -1.37 -19.81
N SER A 173 -9.28 -0.73 -18.89
CA SER A 173 -10.74 -0.80 -18.73
C SER A 173 -11.46 -0.31 -20.00
N PHE A 174 -11.04 0.81 -20.58
CA PHE A 174 -11.56 1.32 -21.85
C PHE A 174 -11.41 0.34 -23.01
N LYS A 175 -10.23 -0.30 -23.10
CA LYS A 175 -9.94 -1.29 -24.12
C LYS A 175 -10.82 -2.53 -23.92
N ASP A 176 -10.90 -3.03 -22.69
CA ASP A 176 -11.69 -4.22 -22.35
C ASP A 176 -13.17 -4.03 -22.66
N TYR A 177 -13.73 -2.90 -22.22
CA TYR A 177 -15.11 -2.52 -22.50
C TYR A 177 -15.41 -2.50 -24.00
N ASN A 178 -14.56 -1.85 -24.80
CA ASN A 178 -14.77 -1.78 -26.24
C ASN A 178 -14.59 -3.14 -26.93
N GLU A 179 -13.67 -3.99 -26.45
CA GLU A 179 -13.54 -5.37 -26.93
C GLU A 179 -14.84 -6.16 -26.67
N GLU A 180 -15.42 -6.04 -25.48
CA GLU A 180 -16.72 -6.65 -25.17
C GLU A 180 -17.88 -6.10 -26.03
N GLN A 181 -17.93 -4.79 -26.24
CA GLN A 181 -18.96 -4.16 -27.07
C GLN A 181 -18.90 -4.70 -28.51
N LEU A 182 -17.70 -4.85 -29.06
CA LEU A 182 -17.50 -5.43 -30.39
C LEU A 182 -17.98 -6.89 -30.47
N ILE A 183 -17.68 -7.70 -29.44
CA ILE A 183 -18.15 -9.09 -29.38
C ILE A 183 -19.69 -9.15 -29.31
N LYS A 184 -20.31 -8.21 -28.58
CA LYS A 184 -21.78 -8.08 -28.47
C LYS A 184 -22.43 -7.47 -29.71
N GLY A 185 -21.66 -7.05 -30.71
CA GLY A 185 -22.18 -6.36 -31.91
C GLY A 185 -22.73 -4.96 -31.63
N GLN A 186 -22.28 -4.33 -30.55
CA GLN A 186 -22.70 -3.01 -30.09
C GLN A 186 -21.68 -1.93 -30.49
N PRO A 187 -22.09 -0.64 -30.55
CA PRO A 187 -21.14 0.44 -30.79
C PRO A 187 -20.11 0.55 -29.66
N THR A 188 -18.88 0.89 -30.04
CA THR A 188 -17.82 1.26 -29.10
C THR A 188 -18.02 2.68 -28.60
N MET A 189 -17.40 2.97 -27.46
CA MET A 189 -17.42 4.29 -26.84
C MET A 189 -16.13 5.06 -27.15
N ALA A 190 -16.21 6.39 -27.19
CA ALA A 190 -15.02 7.23 -27.24
C ALA A 190 -14.35 7.32 -25.85
N ALA A 191 -13.03 7.47 -25.80
CA ALA A 191 -12.28 7.51 -24.53
C ALA A 191 -12.81 8.55 -23.52
N GLY A 192 -13.15 9.76 -23.99
CA GLY A 192 -13.70 10.80 -23.12
C GLY A 192 -15.09 10.49 -22.58
N GLU A 193 -15.91 9.76 -23.34
CA GLU A 193 -17.23 9.29 -22.90
C GLU A 193 -17.06 8.20 -21.84
N TYR A 194 -16.13 7.26 -22.04
CA TYR A 194 -15.87 6.17 -21.10
C TYR A 194 -15.31 6.65 -19.76
N LEU A 195 -14.46 7.67 -19.78
CA LEU A 195 -13.96 8.29 -18.55
C LEU A 195 -15.09 8.90 -17.70
N GLY A 196 -16.20 9.30 -18.34
CA GLY A 196 -17.41 9.78 -17.66
C GLY A 196 -18.43 8.68 -17.36
N ASP A 197 -18.19 7.45 -17.80
CA ASP A 197 -19.13 6.34 -17.66
C ASP A 197 -19.12 5.77 -16.23
N ALA A 198 -20.29 5.34 -15.76
CA ALA A 198 -20.44 4.81 -14.41
C ALA A 198 -19.68 3.51 -14.18
N HIS A 199 -19.44 2.71 -15.22
CA HIS A 199 -18.72 1.44 -15.12
C HIS A 199 -17.27 1.65 -14.67
N PHE A 200 -16.53 2.55 -15.32
CA PHE A 200 -15.15 2.88 -14.95
C PHE A 200 -15.05 3.38 -13.50
N TRP A 201 -15.94 4.27 -13.09
CA TRP A 201 -15.95 4.77 -11.71
C TRP A 201 -16.42 3.73 -10.69
N PHE A 202 -17.28 2.79 -11.07
CA PHE A 202 -17.66 1.68 -10.21
C PHE A 202 -16.45 0.80 -9.87
N GLU A 203 -15.62 0.48 -10.87
CA GLU A 203 -14.35 -0.25 -10.71
C GLU A 203 -13.40 0.47 -9.74
N SER A 204 -13.15 1.76 -9.95
CA SER A 204 -12.30 2.54 -9.02
C SER A 204 -12.93 2.63 -7.62
N PHE A 205 -14.20 3.00 -7.50
CA PHE A 205 -14.82 3.27 -6.20
C PHE A 205 -15.00 2.02 -5.33
N GLN A 206 -15.25 0.84 -5.91
CA GLN A 206 -15.33 -0.41 -5.13
C GLN A 206 -13.98 -0.72 -4.45
N ASN A 207 -12.85 -0.53 -5.16
CA ASN A 207 -11.52 -0.80 -4.61
C ASN A 207 -11.07 0.29 -3.65
N TRP A 208 -11.31 1.56 -3.97
CA TRP A 208 -10.95 2.65 -3.05
C TRP A 208 -11.67 2.48 -1.71
N GLN A 209 -12.93 2.06 -1.74
CA GLN A 209 -13.70 1.82 -0.53
C GLN A 209 -13.02 0.77 0.38
N SER A 210 -12.56 -0.37 -0.16
CA SER A 210 -11.92 -1.41 0.64
C SER A 210 -10.58 -0.95 1.22
N GLU A 211 -9.78 -0.22 0.44
CA GLU A 211 -8.48 0.28 0.93
C GLU A 211 -8.65 1.29 2.07
N PHE A 212 -9.60 2.23 1.93
CA PHE A 212 -9.90 3.16 3.02
C PHE A 212 -10.51 2.48 4.23
N LEU A 213 -11.25 1.37 4.06
CA LEU A 213 -11.72 0.56 5.18
C LEU A 213 -10.56 -0.10 5.93
N ALA A 214 -9.55 -0.63 5.22
CA ALA A 214 -8.35 -1.20 5.83
C ALA A 214 -7.54 -0.14 6.62
N VAL A 215 -7.37 1.05 6.06
CA VAL A 215 -6.74 2.19 6.77
C VAL A 215 -7.54 2.60 8.00
N ALA A 216 -8.86 2.75 7.87
CA ALA A 216 -9.71 3.07 9.00
C ALA A 216 -9.62 2.00 10.09
N ALA A 217 -9.52 0.73 9.70
CA ALA A 217 -9.34 -0.38 10.64
C ALA A 217 -8.03 -0.26 11.42
N ILE A 218 -6.88 -0.02 10.77
CA ILE A 218 -5.61 0.11 11.52
C ILE A 218 -5.59 1.36 12.41
N VAL A 219 -6.15 2.48 11.95
CA VAL A 219 -6.26 3.72 12.73
C VAL A 219 -7.11 3.51 13.99
N LEU A 220 -8.24 2.81 13.89
CA LEU A 220 -9.16 2.59 15.01
C LEU A 220 -8.70 1.44 15.91
N LEU A 221 -8.35 0.29 15.33
CA LEU A 221 -8.01 -0.90 16.11
C LEU A 221 -6.71 -0.73 16.91
N SER A 222 -5.77 0.09 16.44
CA SER A 222 -4.53 0.41 17.17
C SER A 222 -4.77 1.12 18.51
N ILE A 223 -5.96 1.69 18.75
CA ILE A 223 -6.34 2.26 20.04
C ILE A 223 -6.34 1.17 21.13
N TRP A 224 -6.96 0.03 20.83
CA TRP A 224 -7.24 -1.03 21.81
C TRP A 224 -6.36 -2.26 21.66
N LEU A 225 -6.04 -2.65 20.43
CA LEU A 225 -5.28 -3.86 20.15
C LEU A 225 -3.77 -3.58 20.21
N ARG A 226 -2.99 -4.63 20.48
CA ARG A 226 -1.53 -4.56 20.60
C ARG A 226 -0.88 -5.74 19.88
N GLN A 227 0.12 -5.44 19.05
CA GLN A 227 1.02 -6.43 18.47
C GLN A 227 2.44 -6.15 18.98
N LYS A 228 2.88 -6.92 19.98
CA LYS A 228 4.19 -6.71 20.63
C LYS A 228 5.32 -6.73 19.60
N GLY A 229 6.08 -5.63 19.53
CA GLY A 229 7.24 -5.48 18.65
C GLY A 229 6.92 -5.07 17.20
N SER A 230 5.65 -4.82 16.86
CA SER A 230 5.28 -4.22 15.57
C SER A 230 5.49 -2.71 15.59
N PRO A 231 6.04 -2.10 14.52
CA PRO A 231 6.07 -0.64 14.40
C PRO A 231 4.66 -0.05 14.30
N GLU A 232 3.64 -0.80 13.86
CA GLU A 232 2.25 -0.31 13.72
C GLU A 232 1.40 -0.53 14.98
N SER A 233 2.04 -0.66 16.14
CA SER A 233 1.36 -0.85 17.43
C SER A 233 2.03 -0.01 18.49
N LYS A 234 1.22 0.53 19.41
CA LYS A 234 1.71 1.10 20.67
C LYS A 234 2.36 0.03 21.56
N PRO A 235 3.19 0.42 22.55
CA PRO A 235 3.62 -0.47 23.62
C PRO A 235 2.44 -1.16 24.31
N VAL A 236 2.67 -2.38 24.82
CA VAL A 236 1.59 -3.21 25.40
C VAL A 236 1.03 -2.59 26.68
N ASP A 237 1.86 -1.86 27.42
CA ASP A 237 1.53 -1.14 28.64
C ASP A 237 1.08 0.31 28.41
N ALA A 238 1.11 0.81 27.17
CA ALA A 238 0.63 2.15 26.84
C ALA A 238 -0.91 2.23 26.97
N PRO A 239 -1.46 3.26 27.65
CA PRO A 239 -2.89 3.41 27.83
C PRO A 239 -3.61 3.64 26.49
N HIS A 240 -4.89 3.30 26.44
CA HIS A 240 -5.70 3.47 25.22
C HIS A 240 -5.80 4.93 24.78
N SER A 241 -5.79 5.88 25.72
CA SER A 241 -5.88 7.32 25.45
C SER A 241 -4.61 7.93 24.87
N GLU A 242 -3.45 7.27 24.97
CA GLU A 242 -2.18 7.78 24.46
C GLU A 242 -2.14 7.73 22.93
N THR A 243 -1.83 8.85 22.30
CA THR A 243 -1.78 9.01 20.84
C THR A 243 -0.33 8.97 20.36
N GLY A 244 -0.10 8.34 19.21
CA GLY A 244 1.24 8.15 18.64
C GLY A 244 1.93 6.88 19.14
N LYS A 245 3.21 6.76 18.81
CA LYS A 245 4.09 5.64 19.15
C LYS A 245 5.03 6.01 20.28
#